data_AF-A0A0A9XV58-F1
#
_entry.id   AF-A0A0A9XV58-F1
#
_cell.length_a   1.000
_cell.length_b   1.000
_cell.length_c   1.000
_cell.angle_alpha   90.00
_cell.angle_beta   90.00
_cell.angle_gamma   90.00
#
_symmetry.space_group_name_H-M   'P 1'
#
loop_
_entity.id
_entity.type
_entity.pdbx_description
1 polymer ?
#
loop_
_entity_poly.entity_id
_entity_poly.type
_entity_poly.pdbx_seq_one_letter_code
_entity_poly.pdbx_strand_id
1 'polypeptide(L)'
;MGPLSLVRAALLLGLVGICYAEPKKLNEKQIDYFKKHAEEWGAPAVLKVLDGGMEVNDEFSQLTMKYEAAGNQICNLKLLNLKNKSKKHGWNCTYQPPVGSPEDTKEDE
;
A
#
# COMPACT_ATOMS: atom_id res chain seq x y z
N MET A 1 -35.13 -25.18 26.50
CA MET A 1 -34.17 -24.32 25.77
C MET A 1 -32.78 -24.93 25.96
N GLY A 2 -32.26 -25.61 24.94
CA GLY A 2 -31.03 -26.41 25.05
C GLY A 2 -29.75 -25.62 24.71
N PRO A 3 -28.59 -26.04 25.25
CA PRO A 3 -27.31 -25.34 25.09
C PRO A 3 -26.79 -25.28 23.64
N LEU A 4 -27.31 -26.12 22.74
CA LEU A 4 -26.97 -26.08 21.31
C LEU A 4 -27.34 -24.77 20.61
N SER A 5 -28.33 -24.03 21.13
CA SER A 5 -28.77 -22.76 20.54
C SER A 5 -27.77 -21.63 20.73
N LEU A 6 -26.98 -21.66 21.81
CA LEU A 6 -26.00 -20.62 22.14
C LEU A 6 -24.70 -20.77 21.31
N VAL A 7 -24.28 -22.00 21.04
CA VAL A 7 -23.07 -22.28 20.25
C VAL A 7 -23.23 -21.83 18.79
N ARG A 8 -24.42 -22.00 18.21
CA ARG A 8 -24.74 -21.48 16.87
C ARG A 8 -24.77 -19.95 16.81
N ALA A 9 -25.25 -19.29 17.87
CA ALA A 9 -25.24 -17.82 17.93
C ALA A 9 -23.81 -17.26 18.04
N ALA A 10 -22.92 -17.92 18.79
CA ALA A 10 -21.51 -17.53 18.91
C ALA A 10 -20.72 -17.70 17.60
N LEU A 11 -20.99 -18.76 16.83
CA LEU A 11 -20.36 -18.98 15.52
C LEU A 11 -20.77 -17.93 14.48
N LEU A 12 -22.00 -17.43 14.52
CA LEU A 12 -22.48 -16.40 13.60
C LEU A 12 -21.95 -15.00 13.94
N LEU A 13 -21.65 -14.71 15.21
CA LEU A 13 -21.03 -13.45 15.63
C LEU A 13 -19.52 -13.39 15.30
N GLY A 14 -18.85 -14.53 15.13
CA GLY A 14 -17.43 -14.60 14.74
C GLY A 14 -17.12 -14.21 13.28
N LEU A 15 -18.13 -14.26 12.40
CA LEU A 15 -17.95 -14.01 10.95
C LEU A 15 -18.06 -12.54 10.54
N VAL A 16 -18.52 -11.65 11.42
CA VAL A 16 -18.71 -10.21 11.09
C VAL A 16 -17.39 -9.42 11.17
N GLY A 17 -16.35 -9.99 11.78
CA GLY A 17 -15.05 -9.33 11.96
C GLY A 17 -14.09 -9.44 10.77
N ILE A 18 -14.45 -10.14 9.68
CA ILE A 18 -13.51 -10.47 8.58
C ILE A 18 -13.63 -9.49 7.41
N CYS A 19 -14.61 -8.58 7.42
CA CYS A 19 -14.73 -7.50 6.44
C CYS A 19 -13.86 -6.29 6.81
N TYR A 20 -12.62 -6.52 7.28
CA TYR A 20 -11.62 -5.47 7.38
C TYR A 20 -11.40 -4.93 5.96
N ALA A 21 -11.99 -3.78 5.70
CA ALA A 21 -12.10 -3.17 4.38
C ALA A 21 -10.74 -3.13 3.70
N GLU A 22 -10.60 -3.85 2.58
CA GLU A 22 -9.42 -3.76 1.75
C GLU A 22 -9.18 -2.29 1.37
N PRO A 23 -7.93 -1.80 1.43
CA PRO A 23 -7.63 -0.43 1.10
C PRO A 23 -8.07 -0.13 -0.33
N LYS A 24 -8.84 0.93 -0.52
CA LYS A 24 -9.39 1.28 -1.84
C LYS A 24 -8.24 1.63 -2.78
N LYS A 25 -8.18 1.00 -3.95
CA LYS A 25 -7.17 1.29 -4.97
C LYS A 25 -7.11 2.79 -5.28
N LEU A 26 -5.91 3.33 -5.47
CA LEU A 26 -5.74 4.73 -5.86
C LEU A 26 -6.36 5.02 -7.23
N ASN A 27 -7.01 6.18 -7.35
CA ASN A 27 -7.43 6.73 -8.64
C ASN A 27 -6.33 7.58 -9.30
N GLU A 28 -6.50 7.90 -10.57
CA GLU A 28 -5.52 8.66 -11.36
C GLU A 28 -5.17 10.03 -10.75
N LYS A 29 -6.16 10.75 -10.22
CA LYS A 29 -5.93 12.07 -9.59
C LYS A 29 -5.05 11.96 -8.35
N GLN A 30 -5.21 10.89 -7.57
CA GLN A 30 -4.38 10.63 -6.39
C GLN A 30 -2.97 10.23 -6.77
N ILE A 31 -2.81 9.41 -7.81
CA ILE A 31 -1.50 9.05 -8.36
C ILE A 31 -0.79 10.30 -8.88
N ASP A 32 -1.48 11.15 -9.64
CA ASP A 32 -0.93 12.39 -10.16
C ASP A 32 -0.54 13.37 -9.05
N TYR A 33 -1.30 13.41 -7.96
CA TYR A 33 -0.95 14.19 -6.78
C TYR A 33 0.39 13.72 -6.21
N PHE A 34 0.59 12.41 -6.03
CA PHE A 34 1.87 11.89 -5.56
C PHE A 34 3.01 12.18 -6.54
N LYS A 35 2.81 11.96 -7.84
CA LYS A 35 3.85 12.22 -8.85
C LYS A 35 4.32 13.67 -8.83
N LYS A 36 3.39 14.62 -8.67
CA LYS A 36 3.71 16.06 -8.64
C LYS A 36 4.43 16.50 -7.38
N HIS A 37 4.15 15.88 -6.24
CA HIS A 37 4.68 16.32 -4.94
C HIS A 37 5.78 15.42 -4.35
N ALA A 38 6.09 14.27 -4.96
CA ALA A 38 7.11 13.34 -4.47
C ALA A 38 8.46 14.03 -4.26
N GLU A 39 8.94 14.75 -5.29
CA GLU A 39 10.24 15.45 -5.24
C GLU A 39 10.23 16.61 -4.23
N GLU A 40 9.11 17.32 -4.08
CA GLU A 40 8.94 18.37 -3.05
C GLU A 40 9.06 17.81 -1.62
N TRP A 41 8.69 16.54 -1.41
CA TRP A 41 8.83 15.85 -0.13
C TRP A 41 10.19 15.16 0.02
N GLY A 42 11.09 15.34 -0.94
CA GLY A 42 12.43 14.74 -0.98
C GLY A 42 12.45 13.29 -1.47
N ALA A 43 11.33 12.73 -1.90
CA ALA A 43 11.26 11.37 -2.42
C ALA A 43 11.82 11.33 -3.86
N PRO A 44 12.44 10.22 -4.29
CA PRO A 44 12.88 10.06 -5.67
C PRO A 44 11.71 10.14 -6.67
N ALA A 45 12.01 10.57 -7.89
CA ALA A 45 11.05 10.65 -8.99
C ALA A 45 10.37 9.30 -9.26
N VAL A 46 9.07 9.36 -9.53
CA VAL A 46 8.22 8.19 -9.75
C VAL A 46 8.36 7.71 -11.20
N LEU A 47 9.00 6.57 -11.43
CA LEU A 47 9.12 5.98 -12.77
C LEU A 47 7.89 5.14 -13.13
N LYS A 48 7.50 4.24 -12.23
CA LYS A 48 6.39 3.30 -12.45
C LYS A 48 5.64 3.03 -11.16
N VAL A 49 4.33 3.22 -11.19
CA VAL A 49 3.46 2.87 -10.04
C VAL A 49 3.26 1.37 -10.02
N LEU A 50 3.54 0.75 -8.88
CA LEU A 50 3.39 -0.69 -8.67
C LEU A 50 2.09 -1.03 -7.98
N ASP A 51 1.78 -0.26 -6.93
CA ASP A 51 0.59 -0.46 -6.12
C ASP A 51 0.22 0.83 -5.38
N GLY A 52 -0.99 0.90 -4.85
CA GLY A 52 -1.39 1.99 -4.00
C GLY A 52 -2.82 1.84 -3.49
N GLY A 53 -3.02 2.31 -2.28
CA GLY A 53 -4.30 2.25 -1.60
C GLY A 53 -4.60 3.50 -0.79
N MET A 54 -5.89 3.70 -0.56
CA MET A 54 -6.43 4.69 0.35
C MET A 54 -7.16 3.97 1.47
N GLU A 55 -6.74 4.28 2.68
CA GLU A 55 -7.41 3.90 3.92
C GLU A 55 -8.11 5.15 4.48
N VAL A 56 -9.34 4.99 4.94
CA VAL A 56 -10.12 6.06 5.54
C VAL A 56 -10.84 5.52 6.77
N ASN A 57 -10.72 6.23 7.88
CA ASN A 57 -11.52 6.04 9.08
C ASN A 57 -11.93 7.41 9.68
N ASP A 58 -12.55 7.38 10.86
CA ASP A 58 -13.08 8.59 11.51
C ASP A 58 -12.02 9.59 11.97
N GLU A 59 -10.76 9.16 12.11
CA GLU A 59 -9.66 9.96 12.62
C GLU A 59 -8.72 10.44 11.51
N PHE A 60 -8.56 9.65 10.46
CA PHE A 60 -7.62 9.93 9.38
C PHE A 60 -8.03 9.37 8.02
N SER A 61 -7.43 9.95 6.98
CA SER A 61 -7.30 9.35 5.66
C SER A 61 -5.83 9.21 5.31
N GLN A 62 -5.41 7.99 4.99
CA GLN A 62 -4.04 7.67 4.59
C GLN A 62 -4.02 7.20 3.14
N LEU A 63 -3.25 7.89 2.30
CA LEU A 63 -2.95 7.44 0.95
C LEU A 63 -1.54 6.84 0.95
N THR A 64 -1.38 5.71 0.29
CA THR A 64 -0.10 5.01 0.15
C THR A 64 0.14 4.67 -1.31
N MET A 65 1.38 4.86 -1.79
CA MET A 65 1.77 4.51 -3.15
C MET A 65 3.13 3.84 -3.15
N LYS A 66 3.20 2.64 -3.72
CA LYS A 66 4.43 1.90 -3.96
C LYS A 66 4.84 2.07 -5.42
N TYR A 67 6.09 2.40 -5.67
CA TYR A 67 6.57 2.71 -7.02
C TYR A 67 8.04 2.36 -7.23
N GLU A 68 8.43 2.16 -8.49
CA GLU A 68 9.83 2.05 -8.91
C GLU A 68 10.42 3.45 -9.11
N ALA A 69 11.62 3.64 -8.58
CA ALA A 69 12.47 4.81 -8.74
C ALA A 69 13.79 4.42 -9.42
N ALA A 70 14.60 5.42 -9.78
CA ALA A 70 15.90 5.20 -10.39
C ALA A 70 16.82 4.32 -9.52
N GLY A 71 17.72 3.57 -10.16
CA GLY A 71 18.67 2.70 -9.46
C GLY A 71 18.05 1.43 -8.88
N ASN A 72 16.99 0.90 -9.51
CA ASN A 72 16.26 -0.30 -9.08
C ASN A 72 15.75 -0.19 -7.63
N GLN A 73 15.28 0.99 -7.24
CA GLN A 73 14.72 1.22 -5.92
C GLN A 73 13.21 1.08 -5.96
N ILE A 74 12.66 0.40 -4.95
CA ILE A 74 11.23 0.39 -4.68
C ILE A 74 10.96 1.33 -3.52
N CYS A 75 10.16 2.35 -3.78
CA CYS A 75 9.83 3.39 -2.82
C CYS A 75 8.37 3.29 -2.40
N ASN A 76 8.09 3.67 -1.15
CA ASN A 76 6.76 3.83 -0.61
C ASN A 76 6.55 5.28 -0.21
N LEU A 77 5.56 5.92 -0.80
CA LEU A 77 5.06 7.24 -0.43
C LEU A 77 3.83 7.11 0.46
N LYS A 78 3.71 7.97 1.47
CA LYS A 78 2.56 8.04 2.37
C LYS A 78 2.13 9.48 2.56
N LEU A 79 0.82 9.71 2.51
CA LEU A 79 0.17 10.97 2.86
C LEU A 79 -0.93 10.70 3.88
N LEU A 80 -0.78 11.25 5.08
CA LEU A 80 -1.73 11.14 6.17
C LEU A 80 -2.44 12.48 6.37
N ASN A 81 -3.75 12.49 6.17
CA ASN A 81 -4.63 13.62 6.48
C ASN A 81 -5.37 13.31 7.78
N LEU A 82 -5.12 14.10 8.81
CA LEU A 82 -5.77 13.96 10.12
C LEU A 82 -7.04 14.82 10.18
N LYS A 83 -8.02 14.40 10.98
CA LYS A 83 -9.29 15.13 11.18
C LYS A 83 -9.11 16.59 11.62
N ASN A 84 -8.04 16.89 12.36
CA ASN A 84 -7.68 18.25 12.77
C ASN A 84 -7.11 19.12 11.63
N LYS A 85 -7.28 18.69 10.36
CA LYS A 85 -6.75 19.32 9.14
C LYS A 85 -5.22 19.33 9.03
N SER A 86 -4.51 18.65 9.91
CA SER A 86 -3.06 18.47 9.77
C SER A 86 -2.76 17.45 8.68
N LYS A 87 -1.70 17.71 7.91
CA LYS A 87 -1.18 16.79 6.89
C LYS A 87 0.22 16.36 7.28
N LYS A 88 0.51 15.08 7.16
CA LYS A 88 1.86 14.52 7.29
C LYS A 88 2.17 13.73 6.03
N HIS A 89 3.39 13.85 5.53
CA HIS A 89 3.87 13.03 4.42
C HIS A 89 5.15 12.34 4.84
N GLY A 90 5.47 11.24 4.17
CA GLY A 90 6.70 10.51 4.39
C GLY A 90 6.98 9.56 3.24
N TRP A 91 8.24 9.19 3.11
CA TRP A 91 8.68 8.22 2.12
C TRP A 91 9.81 7.37 2.66
N ASN A 92 9.96 6.19 2.08
CA ASN A 92 11.14 5.36 2.23
C ASN A 92 11.40 4.61 0.94
N CYS A 93 12.64 4.17 0.73
CA CYS A 93 13.02 3.36 -0.41
C CYS A 93 13.83 2.16 0.05
N THR A 94 13.75 1.10 -0.74
CA THR A 94 14.54 -0.12 -0.55
C THR A 94 15.11 -0.52 -1.90
N TYR A 95 16.40 -0.81 -1.93
CA TYR A 95 17.04 -1.33 -3.13
C TYR A 95 16.52 -2.74 -3.41
N GLN A 96 16.09 -2.98 -4.64
CA GLN A 96 15.75 -4.31 -5.10
C GLN A 96 16.82 -4.72 -6.13
N PRO A 97 17.65 -5.75 -5.83
CA PRO A 97 18.57 -6.26 -6.83
C PRO A 97 17.77 -6.74 -8.04
N PRO A 98 18.31 -6.60 -9.26
CA PRO A 98 17.67 -7.16 -10.44
C PRO A 98 17.43 -8.66 -10.19
N VAL A 99 16.16 -9.07 -10.28
CA VAL A 99 15.79 -10.49 -10.22
C VAL A 99 16.51 -11.15 -11.38
N GLY A 100 17.41 -12.09 -11.05
CA GLY A 100 18.40 -12.62 -11.97
C GLY A 100 17.84 -12.90 -13.36
N SER A 101 18.51 -12.37 -14.38
CA SER A 101 18.48 -12.99 -15.69
C SER A 101 18.72 -14.48 -15.48
N PRO A 102 17.96 -15.40 -16.10
CA PRO A 102 18.30 -16.81 -16.04
C PRO A 102 19.77 -16.93 -16.44
N GLU A 103 20.58 -17.52 -15.55
CA GLU A 103 21.89 -18.00 -15.93
C GLU A 103 21.66 -18.97 -17.09
N ASP A 104 21.91 -18.49 -18.31
CA ASP A 104 22.26 -19.30 -19.47
C ASP A 104 23.44 -20.18 -19.02
N THR A 105 23.14 -21.34 -18.44
CA THR A 105 24.09 -22.43 -18.34
C THR A 105 24.21 -23.01 -19.75
N LYS A 106 24.98 -22.31 -20.59
CA LYS A 106 25.63 -22.92 -21.73
C LYS A 106 26.87 -23.60 -21.21
N GLU A 107 26.76 -24.88 -20.88
CA GLU A 107 27.90 -25.78 -20.95
C GLU A 107 27.76 -26.54 -22.26
N ASP A 108 28.44 -26.01 -23.28
CA ASP A 108 28.98 -26.80 -24.37
C ASP A 108 30.13 -27.65 -23.80
N GLU A 109 29.99 -28.98 -23.75
CA GLU A 109 30.93 -29.99 -24.30
C GLU A 109 30.37 -31.41 -24.16
#